data_AF-A0A2S6NJ53-F1
#
_entry.id   AF-A0A2S6NJ53-F1
#
_cell.length_a   1.000
_cell.length_b   1.000
_cell.length_c   1.000
_cell.angle_alpha   90.00
_cell.angle_beta   90.00
_cell.angle_gamma   90.00
#
_symmetry.space_group_name_H-M   'P 1'
#
loop_
_entity.id
_entity.type
_entity.pdbx_description
1 polymer ?
#
loop_
_entity_poly.entity_id
_entity_poly.type
_entity_poly.pdbx_seq_one_letter_code
_entity_poly.pdbx_strand_id
1 'polypeptide(L)'
;IMRTAPSNRHGQRLRKRYGRLRSHLFTFLDYPEVGADNNGSECELRPTATYRKVTGGFRSKRGADFFAALRSIIGTAARRGIDAYQAIKMVVQGNSVLAPT
;
A
#
# COMPACT_ATOMS: atom_id res chain seq x y z
N ILE A 1 16.93 -10.07 -17.00
CA ILE A 1 15.74 -10.36 -16.14
C ILE A 1 14.57 -10.71 -17.07
N MET A 2 13.94 -11.88 -16.91
CA MET A 2 12.91 -12.47 -17.80
C MET A 2 13.38 -13.00 -19.17
N ARG A 3 14.44 -13.83 -19.18
CA ARG A 3 14.89 -14.58 -20.37
C ARG A 3 13.90 -15.69 -20.78
N THR A 4 13.19 -16.27 -19.80
CA THR A 4 12.25 -17.36 -20.03
C THR A 4 10.97 -16.86 -20.68
N ALA A 5 10.51 -17.54 -21.74
CA ALA A 5 9.23 -17.32 -22.39
C ALA A 5 8.23 -18.41 -21.96
N PRO A 6 7.43 -18.17 -20.90
CA PRO A 6 6.47 -19.16 -20.43
C PRO A 6 5.34 -19.37 -21.44
N SER A 7 5.00 -20.63 -21.70
CA SER A 7 3.91 -21.04 -22.60
C SER A 7 2.53 -20.95 -21.93
N ASN A 8 2.44 -21.22 -20.62
CA ASN A 8 1.16 -21.19 -19.91
C ASN A 8 0.68 -19.76 -19.61
N ARG A 9 -0.64 -19.59 -19.52
CA ARG A 9 -1.30 -18.28 -19.30
C ARG A 9 -0.81 -17.57 -18.03
N HIS A 10 -0.60 -18.31 -16.94
CA HIS A 10 -0.18 -17.73 -15.65
C HIS A 10 1.23 -17.15 -15.71
N GLY A 11 2.16 -17.86 -16.33
CA GLY A 11 3.53 -17.42 -16.56
C GLY A 11 3.59 -16.23 -17.51
N GLN A 12 2.80 -16.22 -18.59
CA GLN A 12 2.71 -15.05 -19.47
C GLN A 12 2.23 -13.81 -18.72
N ARG A 13 1.18 -13.95 -17.87
CA ARG A 13 0.68 -12.86 -17.02
C ARG A 13 1.74 -12.36 -16.05
N LEU A 14 2.48 -13.28 -15.42
CA LEU A 14 3.55 -12.95 -14.48
C LEU A 14 4.71 -12.21 -15.17
N ARG A 15 5.15 -12.70 -16.34
CA ARG A 15 6.18 -12.06 -17.17
C ARG A 15 5.75 -10.64 -17.58
N LYS A 16 4.49 -10.44 -18.01
CA LYS A 16 3.97 -9.10 -18.33
C LYS A 16 4.01 -8.17 -17.13
N ARG A 17 3.61 -8.65 -15.95
CA ARG A 17 3.61 -7.87 -14.70
C ARG A 17 5.02 -7.46 -14.30
N TYR A 18 5.96 -8.41 -14.26
CA TYR A 18 7.35 -8.10 -13.93
C TYR A 18 8.01 -7.21 -14.99
N GLY A 19 7.65 -7.36 -16.27
CA GLY A 19 8.12 -6.47 -17.34
C GLY A 19 7.75 -5.02 -17.07
N ARG A 20 6.50 -4.78 -16.67
CA ARG A 20 6.00 -3.45 -16.30
C ARG A 20 6.66 -2.91 -15.02
N LEU A 21 6.94 -3.76 -14.04
CA LEU A 21 7.46 -3.36 -12.73
C LEU A 21 8.98 -3.45 -12.60
N ARG A 22 9.69 -3.79 -13.69
CA ARG A 22 11.14 -4.06 -13.70
C ARG A 22 11.97 -3.02 -12.95
N SER A 23 11.68 -1.74 -13.16
CA SER A 23 12.45 -0.63 -12.56
C SER A 23 12.29 -0.51 -11.04
N HIS A 24 11.30 -1.19 -10.45
CA HIS A 24 10.99 -1.13 -9.02
C HIS A 24 11.29 -2.45 -8.28
N LEU A 25 11.81 -3.47 -8.97
CA LEU A 25 12.08 -4.78 -8.35
C LEU A 25 13.26 -4.76 -7.37
N PHE A 26 14.18 -3.80 -7.55
CA PHE A 26 15.43 -3.73 -6.80
C PHE A 26 15.64 -2.34 -6.19
N THR A 27 14.57 -1.63 -5.87
CA THR A 27 14.65 -0.29 -5.25
C THR A 27 15.52 -0.30 -3.99
N PHE A 28 15.53 -1.39 -3.23
CA PHE A 28 16.39 -1.56 -2.05
C PHE A 28 17.90 -1.52 -2.32
N LEU A 29 18.34 -1.71 -3.58
CA LEU A 29 19.75 -1.56 -3.95
C LEU A 29 20.17 -0.09 -4.04
N ASP A 30 19.23 0.79 -4.40
CA ASP A 30 19.48 2.23 -4.53
C ASP A 30 19.11 2.99 -3.24
N TYR A 31 18.16 2.46 -2.46
CA TYR A 31 17.59 3.07 -1.25
C TYR A 31 17.66 2.09 -0.06
N PRO A 32 18.75 2.12 0.74
CA PRO A 32 18.97 1.16 1.83
C PRO A 32 17.89 1.15 2.93
N GLU A 33 17.14 2.24 3.05
CA GLU A 33 15.99 2.37 3.96
C GLU A 33 14.77 1.54 3.52
N VAL A 34 14.74 1.08 2.27
CA VAL A 34 13.69 0.23 1.72
C VAL A 34 14.09 -1.23 1.87
N GLY A 35 13.27 -2.02 2.56
CA GLY A 35 13.49 -3.47 2.69
C GLY A 35 13.41 -4.21 1.35
N ALA A 36 14.15 -5.31 1.23
CA ALA A 36 14.09 -6.21 0.06
C ALA A 36 12.83 -7.10 0.05
N ASP A 37 11.99 -6.99 1.08
CA ASP A 37 10.75 -7.75 1.25
C ASP A 37 9.52 -6.82 1.22
N ASN A 38 8.34 -7.43 1.24
CA ASN A 38 7.05 -6.74 1.25
C ASN A 38 6.41 -6.68 2.64
N ASN A 39 7.13 -7.01 3.72
CA ASN A 39 6.55 -7.22 5.05
C ASN A 39 5.84 -5.96 5.56
N GLY A 40 6.40 -4.76 5.31
CA GLY A 40 5.75 -3.50 5.66
C GLY A 40 4.38 -3.32 4.99
N SER A 41 4.32 -3.58 3.68
CA SER A 41 3.06 -3.50 2.92
C SER A 41 2.04 -4.55 3.39
N GLU A 42 2.48 -5.78 3.66
CA GLU A 42 1.61 -6.83 4.17
C GLU A 42 1.08 -6.50 5.57
N CYS A 43 1.94 -6.04 6.47
CA CYS A 43 1.57 -5.65 7.84
C CYS A 43 0.48 -4.58 7.84
N GLU A 44 0.54 -3.61 6.94
CA GLU A 44 -0.48 -2.56 6.84
C GLU A 44 -1.85 -3.06 6.34
N LEU A 45 -1.85 -4.09 5.50
CA LEU A 45 -3.06 -4.71 4.96
C LEU A 45 -3.69 -5.73 5.93
N ARG A 46 -2.90 -6.35 6.82
CA ARG A 46 -3.38 -7.38 7.77
C ARG A 46 -4.60 -6.92 8.59
N PRO A 47 -4.64 -5.71 9.19
CA PRO A 47 -5.82 -5.25 9.92
C PRO A 47 -7.09 -5.23 9.07
N THR A 48 -7.01 -4.83 7.80
CA THR A 48 -8.15 -4.82 6.87
C THR A 48 -8.59 -6.25 6.52
N ALA A 49 -7.65 -7.18 6.34
CA ALA A 49 -7.95 -8.59 6.11
C ALA A 49 -8.64 -9.24 7.32
N THR A 50 -8.14 -8.97 8.53
CA THR A 50 -8.74 -9.41 9.80
C THR A 50 -10.13 -8.80 9.98
N TYR A 51 -10.29 -7.50 9.73
CA TYR A 51 -11.59 -6.84 9.77
C TYR A 51 -12.59 -7.56 8.86
N ARG A 52 -12.24 -7.79 7.59
CA ARG A 52 -13.11 -8.50 6.64
C ARG A 52 -13.44 -9.93 7.10
N LYS A 53 -12.46 -10.64 7.68
CA LYS A 53 -12.67 -12.00 8.20
C LYS A 53 -13.70 -12.02 9.33
N VAL A 54 -13.64 -11.06 10.25
CA VAL A 54 -14.49 -11.02 11.45
C VAL A 54 -15.87 -10.41 11.14
N THR A 55 -15.93 -9.33 10.38
CA THR A 55 -17.17 -8.56 10.18
C THR A 55 -17.92 -8.91 8.89
N GLY A 56 -17.30 -9.68 7.99
CA GLY A 56 -17.78 -9.88 6.62
C GLY A 56 -17.49 -8.68 5.69
N GLY A 57 -16.85 -7.62 6.19
CA GLY A 57 -16.53 -6.42 5.44
C GLY A 57 -17.62 -5.34 5.49
N PHE A 58 -17.60 -4.43 4.53
CA PHE A 58 -18.50 -3.27 4.49
C PHE A 58 -19.80 -3.58 3.75
N ARG A 59 -20.92 -3.05 4.26
CA ARG A 59 -22.24 -3.15 3.63
C ARG A 59 -22.49 -2.10 2.54
N SER A 60 -21.58 -1.13 2.37
CA SER A 60 -21.66 -0.11 1.33
C SER A 60 -20.29 0.19 0.74
N LYS A 61 -20.26 0.47 -0.56
CA LYS A 61 -19.04 0.89 -1.27
C LYS A 61 -18.47 2.18 -0.67
N ARG A 62 -19.34 3.16 -0.40
CA ARG A 62 -18.96 4.44 0.23
C ARG A 62 -18.27 4.23 1.58
N GLY A 63 -18.74 3.29 2.41
CA GLY A 63 -18.10 2.97 3.68
C GLY A 63 -16.72 2.34 3.51
N ALA A 64 -16.58 1.43 2.54
CA ALA A 64 -15.29 0.82 2.20
C ALA A 64 -14.27 1.85 1.70
N ASP A 65 -14.70 2.74 0.80
CA ASP A 65 -13.85 3.79 0.23
C ASP A 65 -13.40 4.78 1.32
N PHE A 66 -14.33 5.19 2.21
CA PHE A 66 -14.01 6.05 3.34
C PHE A 66 -13.00 5.41 4.30
N PHE A 67 -13.20 4.14 4.66
CA PHE A 67 -12.25 3.42 5.51
C PHE A 67 -10.87 3.29 4.86
N ALA A 68 -10.81 2.98 3.56
CA ALA A 68 -9.56 2.89 2.82
C ALA A 68 -8.82 4.23 2.79
N ALA A 69 -9.54 5.34 2.57
CA ALA A 69 -8.97 6.69 2.62
C ALA A 69 -8.40 7.02 4.01
N LEU A 70 -9.17 6.78 5.09
CA LEU A 70 -8.71 7.00 6.45
C LEU A 70 -7.46 6.17 6.79
N ARG A 71 -7.46 4.88 6.47
CA ARG A 71 -6.29 4.01 6.70
C ARG A 71 -5.06 4.48 5.93
N SER A 72 -5.25 4.96 4.70
CA SER A 72 -4.16 5.53 3.89
C SER A 72 -3.57 6.80 4.52
N ILE A 73 -4.43 7.73 4.98
CA ILE A 73 -4.02 8.96 5.65
C ILE A 73 -3.24 8.63 6.93
N ILE A 74 -3.81 7.81 7.81
CA ILE A 74 -3.20 7.46 9.09
C ILE A 74 -1.88 6.70 8.87
N GLY A 75 -1.85 5.72 7.96
CA GLY A 75 -0.63 4.96 7.66
C GLY A 75 0.48 5.83 7.06
N THR A 76 0.13 6.82 6.25
CA THR A 76 1.10 7.78 5.69
C THR A 76 1.64 8.71 6.78
N ALA A 77 0.76 9.25 7.62
CA ALA A 77 1.12 10.11 8.74
C ALA A 77 2.02 9.39 9.76
N ALA A 78 1.70 8.14 10.10
CA ALA A 78 2.48 7.34 11.05
C ALA A 78 3.93 7.13 10.60
N ARG A 79 4.17 6.91 9.30
CA ARG A 79 5.54 6.81 8.75
C ARG A 79 6.35 8.10 8.84
N ARG A 80 5.67 9.23 9.07
CA ARG A 80 6.27 10.56 9.27
C ARG A 80 6.29 10.98 10.74
N GLY A 81 5.89 10.10 11.66
CA GLY A 81 5.80 10.43 13.09
C GLY A 81 4.65 11.36 13.45
N ILE A 82 3.65 11.52 12.57
CA ILE A 82 2.47 12.35 12.82
C ILE A 82 1.38 11.50 13.46
N ASP A 83 0.84 11.97 14.59
CA ASP A 83 -0.26 11.32 15.29
C ASP A 83 -1.55 11.27 14.43
N ALA A 84 -2.35 10.21 14.62
CA ALA A 84 -3.55 9.96 13.84
C ALA A 84 -4.59 11.08 13.96
N TYR A 85 -4.79 11.65 15.16
CA TYR A 85 -5.73 12.75 15.35
C TYR A 85 -5.27 14.00 14.61
N GLN A 86 -3.98 14.33 14.70
CA GLN A 86 -3.41 15.47 13.97
C GLN A 86 -3.52 15.28 12.46
N ALA A 87 -3.23 14.09 11.95
CA ALA A 87 -3.37 13.76 10.54
C ALA A 87 -4.80 13.96 10.03
N ILE A 88 -5.79 13.45 10.77
CA ILE A 88 -7.21 13.63 10.42
C ILE A 88 -7.60 15.11 10.45
N LYS A 89 -7.20 15.82 11.50
CA LYS A 89 -7.46 17.26 11.64
C LYS A 89 -6.90 18.05 10.47
N MET A 90 -5.65 17.79 10.07
CA MET A 90 -5.01 18.44 8.92
C MET A 90 -5.82 18.23 7.64
N VAL A 91 -6.20 16.98 7.32
CA VAL A 91 -6.94 16.67 6.10
C VAL A 91 -8.32 17.34 6.08
N VAL A 92 -9.03 17.33 7.21
CA VAL A 92 -10.34 18.00 7.33
C VAL A 92 -10.22 19.52 7.16
N GLN A 93 -9.10 20.11 7.59
CA GLN A 93 -8.79 21.53 7.40
C GLN A 93 -8.28 21.86 5.98
N GLY A 94 -8.20 20.89 5.07
CA GLY A 94 -7.72 21.08 3.70
C GLY A 94 -6.20 21.00 3.53
N ASN A 95 -5.47 20.64 4.58
CA ASN A 95 -4.02 20.48 4.55
C ASN A 95 -3.62 19.04 4.19
N SER A 96 -2.48 18.88 3.52
CA SER A 96 -1.97 17.57 3.13
C SER A 96 -1.03 16.99 4.18
N VAL A 97 -1.22 15.71 4.53
CA VAL A 97 -0.23 14.94 5.30
C VAL A 97 1.08 14.73 4.54
N LEU A 98 1.10 15.06 3.24
CA LEU A 98 2.28 14.98 2.38
C LEU A 98 3.12 16.26 2.35
N ALA A 99 2.63 17.39 2.90
CA ALA A 99 3.37 18.65 2.89
C ALA A 99 4.78 18.45 3.52
N PRO A 100 5.84 19.06 2.94
CA PRO A 100 7.16 18.98 3.52
C PRO A 100 7.14 19.65 4.91
N THR A 101 7.68 18.94 5.90
CA THR A 101 8.03 19.47 7.22
C THR A 101 9.17 20.46 7.13
#